data_AF-A0A1J0VP77-F1
#
_entry.id   AF-A0A1J0VP77-F1
#
_cell.length_a   1.000
_cell.length_b   1.000
_cell.length_c   1.000
_cell.angle_alpha   90.00
_cell.angle_beta   90.00
_cell.angle_gamma   90.00
#
_symmetry.space_group_name_H-M   'P 1'
#
loop_
_entity.id
_entity.type
_entity.pdbx_description
1 polymer ?
#
loop_
_entity_poly.entity_id
_entity_poly.type
_entity_poly.pdbx_seq_one_letter_code
_entity_poly.pdbx_strand_id
1 'polypeptide(L)' 'MTTHENQQLDEVIERLTIRYPTIAPAEIADIVRHTYDHFAKAHVRDFVPLLVEHHIRDELGTPTGEIPPIPD' A
#
# COMPACT_ATOMS: atom_id res chain seq x y z
N MET A 1 11.12 6.28 -19.47
CA MET A 1 10.63 4.88 -19.39
C MET A 1 10.12 4.61 -17.98
N THR A 2 9.00 5.22 -17.59
CA THR A 2 8.44 5.14 -16.22
C THR A 2 7.05 4.49 -16.17
N THR A 3 6.55 4.01 -17.32
CA THR A 3 5.19 3.46 -17.45
C THR A 3 4.96 2.24 -16.57
N HIS A 4 5.98 1.40 -16.36
CA HIS A 4 5.86 0.18 -15.55
C HIS A 4 5.72 0.50 -14.06
N GLU A 5 6.40 1.53 -13.56
CA GLU A 5 6.33 1.91 -12.15
C GLU A 5 4.93 2.42 -11.79
N ASN A 6 4.33 3.24 -12.64
CA ASN A 6 2.96 3.72 -12.43
C ASN A 6 1.96 2.56 -12.44
N GLN A 7 2.08 1.62 -13.38
CA GLN A 7 1.22 0.43 -13.42
C GLN A 7 1.38 -0.43 -12.17
N GLN A 8 2.61 -0.63 -11.69
CA GLN A 8 2.86 -1.35 -10.44
C GLN A 8 2.27 -0.63 -9.22
N LEU A 9 2.24 0.70 -9.24
CA LEU A 9 1.64 1.49 -8.16
C LEU A 9 0.11 1.38 -8.17
N ASP A 10 -0.52 1.38 -9.35
CA ASP A 10 -1.97 1.13 -9.50
C ASP A 10 -2.34 -0.27 -8.96
N GLU A 11 -1.56 -1.31 -9.29
CA GLU A 11 -1.77 -2.67 -8.75
C GLU A 11 -1.62 -2.72 -7.21
N VAL A 12 -0.71 -1.92 -6.65
CA VAL A 12 -0.56 -1.77 -5.19
C VAL A 12 -1.82 -1.14 -4.60
N ILE A 13 -2.35 -0.08 -5.21
CA ILE A 13 -3.59 0.60 -4.76
C ILE A 13 -4.77 -0.37 -4.78
N GLU A 14 -4.93 -1.14 -5.86
CA GLU A 14 -6.00 -2.14 -5.96
C GLU A 14 -5.90 -3.19 -4.85
N ARG A 15 -4.70 -3.73 -4.61
CA ARG A 15 -4.47 -4.73 -3.56
C ARG A 15 -4.70 -4.18 -2.16
N LEU A 16 -4.28 -2.94 -1.90
CA LEU A 16 -4.53 -2.27 -0.62
C LEU A 16 -6.01 -1.99 -0.42
N THR A 17 -6.74 -1.57 -1.46
CA THR A 17 -8.18 -1.35 -1.39
C THR A 17 -8.93 -2.65 -1.06
N ILE A 18 -8.54 -3.77 -1.67
CA ILE A 18 -9.10 -5.10 -1.35
C ILE A 18 -8.76 -5.51 0.08
N ARG A 19 -7.53 -5.23 0.54
CA ARG A 19 -7.03 -5.62 1.87
C ARG A 19 -7.64 -4.78 2.99
N TYR A 20 -7.89 -3.50 2.75
CA TYR A 20 -8.41 -2.53 3.72
C TYR A 20 -9.78 -2.00 3.23
N PRO A 21 -10.83 -2.85 3.17
CA PRO A 21 -12.13 -2.45 2.63
C PRO A 21 -12.86 -1.41 3.49
N THR A 22 -12.39 -1.19 4.72
CA THR A 22 -12.88 -0.16 5.65
C THR A 22 -12.36 1.24 5.33
N ILE A 23 -11.33 1.35 4.48
CA ILE A 23 -10.73 2.61 4.07
C ILE A 23 -11.19 2.93 2.66
N ALA A 24 -11.59 4.18 2.42
CA ALA A 24 -12.03 4.59 1.09
C ALA A 24 -10.88 4.46 0.06
N PRO A 25 -11.15 4.01 -1.17
CA PRO A 25 -10.12 3.86 -2.20
C PRO A 25 -9.38 5.16 -2.52
N ALA A 26 -10.06 6.30 -2.41
CA ALA A 26 -9.44 7.62 -2.56
C ALA A 26 -8.40 7.92 -1.47
N GLU A 27 -8.67 7.52 -0.23
CA GLU A 27 -7.74 7.68 0.90
C GLU A 27 -6.54 6.74 0.72
N ILE A 28 -6.76 5.48 0.31
CA ILE A 28 -5.67 4.55 -0.01
C ILE A 28 -4.77 5.13 -1.10
N ALA A 29 -5.35 5.70 -2.17
CA ALA A 29 -4.57 6.32 -3.24
C ALA A 29 -3.75 7.52 -2.76
N ASP A 30 -4.29 8.34 -1.86
CA ASP A 30 -3.57 9.47 -1.26
C ASP A 30 -2.39 9.01 -0.40
N ILE A 31 -2.63 8.02 0.48
CA ILE A 31 -1.59 7.41 1.32
C ILE A 31 -0.48 6.78 0.47
N VAL A 32 -0.85 6.05 -0.59
CA VAL A 32 0.12 5.46 -1.53
C VAL A 32 0.96 6.55 -2.20
N ARG A 33 0.32 7.62 -2.67
CA ARG A 33 1.01 8.72 -3.33
C ARG A 33 1.92 9.50 -2.38
N HIS A 34 1.47 9.75 -1.15
CA HIS A 34 2.27 10.38 -0.11
C HIS A 34 3.51 9.53 0.18
N THR A 35 3.33 8.23 0.41
CA THR A 35 4.41 7.28 0.68
C THR A 35 5.37 7.16 -0.50
N TYR A 36 4.86 7.13 -1.73
CA TYR A 36 5.67 7.10 -2.95
C TYR A 36 6.57 8.35 -3.09
N ASP A 37 6.08 9.53 -2.69
CA ASP A 37 6.87 10.77 -2.69
C ASP A 37 8.07 10.71 -1.71
N HIS A 38 7.93 10.02 -0.57
CA HIS A 38 9.07 9.77 0.34
C HIS A 38 10.21 9.02 -0.35
N PHE A 39 9.90 8.18 -1.33
CA PHE A 39 10.88 7.46 -2.13
C PHE A 39 11.31 8.20 -3.41
N ALA A 40 10.87 9.45 -3.63
CA ALA A 40 11.20 10.19 -4.85
C ALA A 40 12.71 10.37 -5.08
N LYS A 41 13.51 10.35 -4.01
CA LYS A 41 14.99 10.47 -4.04
C LYS A 41 15.72 9.12 -4.12
N ALA A 42 15.01 8.00 -4.16
CA ALA A 42 15.62 6.68 -4.24
C ALA A 42 16.30 6.47 -5.59
N HIS A 43 17.54 5.98 -5.56
CA HIS A 43 18.34 5.74 -6.78
C HIS A 43 17.86 4.51 -7.56
N VAL A 44 17.31 3.50 -6.86
CA VAL A 44 16.75 2.28 -7.45
C VAL A 44 15.24 2.30 -7.27
N ARG A 45 14.51 2.35 -8.38
CA ARG A 45 13.04 2.53 -8.38
C ARG A 45 12.23 1.24 -8.55
N ASP A 46 12.85 0.16 -9.00
CA ASP A 46 12.20 -1.16 -9.14
C ASP A 46 11.53 -1.69 -7.86
N PHE A 47 12.08 -1.34 -6.69
CA PHE A 47 11.58 -1.79 -5.40
C PHE A 47 10.66 -0.79 -4.71
N VAL A 48 10.49 0.42 -5.26
CA VAL A 48 9.66 1.46 -4.66
C VAL A 48 8.22 1.00 -4.46
N PRO A 49 7.54 0.33 -5.44
CA PRO A 49 6.17 -0.15 -5.23
C PRO A 49 6.05 -1.12 -4.04
N LEU A 50 7.04 -2.00 -3.86
CA LEU A 50 7.06 -2.98 -2.76
C LEU A 50 7.30 -2.30 -1.41
N LEU A 51 8.22 -1.33 -1.36
CA LEU A 51 8.51 -0.56 -0.15
C LEU A 51 7.32 0.31 0.28
N VAL A 52 6.63 0.91 -0.70
CA VAL A 52 5.40 1.67 -0.46
C VAL A 52 4.33 0.78 0.16
N GLU A 53 4.04 -0.38 -0.43
CA GLU A 53 3.07 -1.32 0.16
C GLU A 53 3.47 -1.74 1.58
N HIS A 54 4.75 -2.05 1.79
CA HIS A 54 5.24 -2.47 3.10
C HIS A 54 5.03 -1.38 4.17
N HIS A 55 5.38 -0.13 3.86
CA HIS A 55 5.23 0.99 4.76
C HIS A 55 3.77 1.23 5.13
N ILE A 56 2.88 1.16 4.16
CA ILE A 56 1.44 1.35 4.37
C ILE A 56 0.85 0.24 5.25
N ARG A 57 1.32 -1.00 5.08
CA ARG A 57 0.89 -2.12 5.91
C ARG A 57 1.38 -2.00 7.36
N ASP A 58 2.54 -1.39 7.57
CA ASP A 58 3.08 -1.12 8.90
C ASP A 58 2.27 -0.01 9.59
N GLU A 59 2.00 1.09 8.86
CA GLU A 59 1.19 2.23 9.32
C GLU A 59 -0.27 1.86 9.61
N LEU A 60 -0.94 1.15 8.68
CA LEU A 60 -2.35 0.76 8.82
C LEU A 60 -2.53 -0.49 9.70
N GLY A 61 -1.45 -1.20 10.01
CA GLY A 61 -1.48 -2.46 10.73
C GLY A 61 -2.20 -3.58 9.99
N THR A 62 -2.50 -4.66 10.71
CA THR A 62 -3.30 -5.77 10.16
C THR A 62 -4.72 -5.25 9.97
N PRO A 63 -5.32 -5.31 8.76
CA PRO A 63 -6.71 -4.96 8.58
C PRO A 63 -7.49 -5.81 9.57
N THR A 64 -8.15 -5.19 10.54
CA THR A 64 -8.91 -5.89 11.57
C THR A 64 -10.10 -6.59 10.91
N GLY A 65 -9.84 -7.75 10.28
CA GLY A 65 -10.74 -8.88 10.36
C GLY A 65 -10.43 -9.50 11.72
N GLU A 66 -11.26 -9.21 12.71
CA GLU A 66 -11.24 -9.89 14.00
C GLU A 66 -11.04 -11.39 13.74
N ILE A 67 -9.89 -11.94 14.13
CA ILE A 67 -9.76 -13.38 14.31
C ILE A 67 -10.42 -13.59 15.67
N PRO A 68 -11.65 -14.15 15.74
CA PRO A 68 -12.29 -14.37 17.03
C PRO A 68 -11.35 -15.22 17.90
N PRO A 69 -11.26 -14.95 19.21
CA PRO A 69 -10.44 -15.75 20.10
C PRO A 69 -10.85 -17.22 19.94
N ILE A 70 -9.89 -18.09 19.69
CA ILE A 70 -10.11 -19.54 19.69
C ILE A 70 -10.61 -19.85 21.11
N PRO A 71 -11.87 -20.32 21.29
CA PRO A 71 -12.33 -20.73 22.61
C PRO A 71 -11.46 -21.90 23.09
N ASP A 72 -11.13 -21.90 24.38
CA ASP A 72 -10.37 -22.94 25.08
C ASP A 72 -10.90 -24.36 24.79
#